data_AF-A0A5E4JXL5-F1
#
_entry.id   AF-A0A5E4JXL5-F1
#
_cell.length_a   1.000
_cell.length_b   1.000
_cell.length_c   1.000
_cell.angle_alpha   90.00
_cell.angle_beta   90.00
_cell.angle_gamma   90.00
#
_symmetry.space_group_name_H-M   'P 1'
#
loop_
_entity.id
_entity.type
_entity.pdbx_description
1 polymer ?
#
loop_
_entity_poly.entity_id
_entity_poly.type
_entity_poly.pdbx_seq_one_letter_code
_entity_poly.pdbx_strand_id
1 'polypeptide(L)' 'MAKIFTITKRICKHGEQAVITIPKLLEMELRPGTVAEVKITVLKEAGTEEGVQE' A
#
# COMPACT_ATOMS: atom_id res chain seq x y z
N MET A 1 -11.85 -20.68 -1.05
CA MET A 1 -10.84 -20.26 -0.05
C MET A 1 -10.51 -18.80 -0.29
N ALA A 2 -10.39 -17.99 0.77
CA ALA A 2 -9.93 -16.61 0.64
C ALA A 2 -8.44 -16.60 0.25
N LYS A 3 -8.08 -15.85 -0.79
CA LYS A 3 -6.69 -15.66 -1.20
C LYS A 3 -6.08 -14.55 -0.38
N ILE A 4 -4.86 -14.77 0.12
CA ILE A 4 -4.13 -13.78 0.91
C ILE A 4 -2.95 -13.28 0.09
N PHE A 5 -2.81 -11.96 0.01
CA PHE A 5 -1.71 -11.30 -0.68
C PHE A 5 -1.01 -10.34 0.29
N THR A 6 0.31 -10.40 0.34
CA THR A 6 1.13 -9.42 1.06
C THR A 6 1.72 -8.46 0.04
N ILE A 7 1.34 -7.18 0.12
CA ILE A 7 1.81 -6.14 -0.80
C ILE A 7 2.71 -5.16 -0.03
N THR A 8 4.02 -5.22 -0.28
CA THR A 8 4.95 -4.20 0.22
C THR A 8 5.03 -3.08 -0.81
N LYS A 9 4.48 -1.91 -0.48
CA LYS A 9 4.48 -0.76 -1.40
C LYS A 9 4.51 0.55 -0.64
N ARG A 10 5.10 1.56 -1.27
CA ARG A 10 5.07 2.93 -0.74
C ARG A 10 3.68 3.51 -0.91
N ILE A 11 3.19 4.20 0.11
CA ILE A 11 1.94 4.97 0.03
C ILE A 11 2.17 6.16 -0.89
N CYS A 12 1.30 6.33 -1.88
CA CYS A 12 1.33 7.42 -2.84
C CYS A 12 0.36 8.54 -2.43
N LYS A 13 0.50 9.72 -3.03
CA LYS A 13 -0.45 10.84 -2.88
C LYS A 13 -1.22 11.03 -4.19
N HIS A 14 -2.53 11.11 -4.11
CA HIS A 14 -3.40 11.47 -5.22
C HIS A 14 -4.36 12.58 -4.76
N GLY A 15 -4.15 13.79 -5.27
CA GLY A 15 -4.80 14.98 -4.73
C GLY A 15 -4.46 15.19 -3.26
N GLU A 16 -5.47 15.33 -2.41
CA GLU A 16 -5.32 15.47 -0.96
C GLU A 16 -5.31 14.12 -0.22
N GLN A 17 -5.48 13.01 -0.94
CA GLN A 17 -5.61 11.68 -0.35
C GLN A 17 -4.32 10.87 -0.46
N ALA A 18 -4.03 10.11 0.57
CA ALA A 18 -3.05 9.03 0.52
C ALA A 18 -3.69 7.79 -0.11
N VAL A 19 -3.02 7.15 -1.05
CA VAL A 19 -3.53 5.99 -1.79
C VAL A 19 -2.50 4.87 -1.86
N ILE A 20 -2.97 3.61 -1.80
CA ILE A 20 -2.16 2.42 -2.05
C ILE A 20 -2.57 1.85 -3.41
N THR A 21 -1.68 1.93 -4.40
CA THR A 21 -1.99 1.49 -5.77
C THR A 21 -1.82 -0.02 -5.91
N ILE A 22 -2.92 -0.70 -6.21
CA ILE A 22 -2.94 -2.14 -6.47
C ILE A 22 -2.19 -2.46 -7.78
N PRO A 23 -1.24 -3.42 -7.78
CA PRO A 23 -0.58 -3.88 -9.01
C PRO A 23 -1.57 -4.45 -10.02
N LYS A 24 -1.34 -4.19 -11.32
CA LYS A 24 -2.20 -4.69 -12.41
C LYS A 24 -2.34 -6.22 -12.44
N LEU A 25 -1.32 -6.95 -12.00
CA LEU A 25 -1.37 -8.42 -11.88
C LEU A 25 -2.51 -8.90 -10.95
N LEU A 26 -2.90 -8.10 -9.96
CA LEU A 26 -3.96 -8.43 -9.02
C LEU A 26 -5.33 -7.85 -9.41
N GLU A 27 -5.42 -7.13 -10.54
CA GLU A 27 -6.64 -6.46 -10.99
C GLU A 27 -7.82 -7.43 -11.13
N MET A 28 -7.57 -8.66 -11.58
CA MET A 28 -8.62 -9.67 -11.73
C MET A 28 -9.27 -10.09 -10.41
N GLU A 29 -8.53 -10.06 -9.30
CA GLU A 29 -9.01 -10.44 -7.96
C GLU A 29 -9.53 -9.21 -7.19
N LEU A 30 -8.92 -8.05 -7.42
CA LEU A 30 -9.20 -6.78 -6.75
C LEU A 30 -9.86 -5.77 -7.70
N ARG A 31 -10.89 -6.21 -8.42
CA ARG A 31 -11.66 -5.37 -9.35
C ARG A 31 -12.43 -4.27 -8.61
N PRO A 32 -12.76 -3.15 -9.28
CA PRO A 32 -13.69 -2.17 -8.73
C PRO A 32 -14.99 -2.83 -8.26
N GLY A 33 -15.43 -2.51 -7.04
CA GLY A 33 -16.60 -3.13 -6.40
C GLY A 33 -16.29 -4.34 -5.51
N THR A 34 -15.08 -4.89 -5.56
CA THR A 34 -14.64 -5.92 -4.60
C THR A 34 -14.44 -5.30 -3.21
N VAL A 35 -15.09 -5.87 -2.20
CA VAL A 35 -14.81 -5.54 -0.78
C VAL A 35 -13.70 -6.47 -0.29
N ALA A 36 -12.59 -5.89 0.18
CA ALA A 36 -11.45 -6.62 0.69
C ALA A 36 -11.06 -6.13 2.10
N GLU A 37 -10.61 -7.03 2.96
CA GLU A 37 -9.97 -6.67 4.22
C GLU A 37 -8.56 -6.15 3.95
N VAL A 38 -8.20 -5.01 4.56
CA VAL A 38 -6.88 -4.39 4.41
C VAL A 38 -6.18 -4.38 5.77
N LYS A 39 -5.05 -5.09 5.85
CA LYS A 39 -4.18 -5.10 7.04
C LYS A 39 -2.89 -4.34 6.73
N ILE A 40 -2.63 -3.25 7.46
CA ILE A 40 -1.50 -2.35 7.23
C ILE A 40 -0.51 -2.44 8.39
N THR A 41 0.76 -2.66 8.07
CA THR A 41 1.88 -2.55 9.01
C THR A 41 2.80 -1.43 8.50
N VAL A 42 3.04 -0.41 9.33
CA VAL A 42 3.96 0.68 8.98
C VAL A 42 5.40 0.17 9.14
N LEU A 43 6.15 0.12 8.04
CA LEU A 43 7.54 -0.38 8.03
C LEU A 43 8.58 0.75 8.18
N LYS A 44 8.25 1.97 7.72
CA LYS A 44 9.06 3.19 7.85
C LYS A 44 8.14 4.39 7.93
N GLU A 45 8.42 5.31 8.85
CA GLU A 45 7.62 6.53 9.02
C GLU A 45 7.91 7.55 7.91
N ALA A 46 6.89 8.32 7.53
CA ALA A 46 7.04 9.41 6.59
C ALA A 46 7.65 10.62 7.32
N GLY A 47 8.81 11.09 6.88
CA GLY A 47 9.44 12.31 7.39
C GLY A 47 10.64 12.14 8.32
N THR A 48 11.08 10.91 8.59
CA THR A 48 12.39 10.71 9.24
C THR A 48 13.48 10.80 8.16
N GLU A 49 14.02 11.99 7.97
CA GLU A 49 15.31 12.19 7.30
C GLU A 49 16.33 11.36 8.10
N GLU A 50 16.95 10.37 7.46
CA GLU A 50 18.12 9.70 8.01
C GLU A 50 19.24 10.74 8.00
N GLY A 51 19.42 11.43 9.13
CA GLY A 51 20.61 12.18 9.42
C GLY A 51 21.80 11.24 9.33
N VAL A 52 22.59 11.38 8.27
CA VAL A 52 23.97 10.88 8.21
C VAL A 52 24.70 11.61 9.34
N GLN A 53 25.06 10.89 10.40
CA GLN A 53 26.10 11.33 11.32
C GLN A 53 27.42 10.77 10.80
N GLU A 54 28.32 11.68 10.41
CA GLU A 54 29.75 11.42 10.19
C GLU A 54 30.46 10.99 11.49
#